data_AF-S7P754-F1
#
_entry.id   AF-S7P754-F1
#
_cell.length_a   1.000
_cell.length_b   1.000
_cell.length_c   1.000
_cell.angle_alpha   90.00
_cell.angle_beta   90.00
_cell.angle_gamma   90.00
#
_symmetry.space_group_name_H-M   'P 1'
#
loop_
_entity.id
_entity.type
_entity.pdbx_description
1 polymer ?
#
loop_
_entity_poly.entity_id
_entity_poly.type
_entity_poly.pdbx_seq_one_letter_code
_entity_poly.pdbx_strand_id
1 'polypeptide(L)' 'MLTFGKLALDSPRGCATLLLSGPHKGQEVDRNCGKAPGTPPSHAKSDLWSKGWKFKHARGPWASHRCKN' A
#
# COMPACT_ATOMS: atom_id res chain seq x y z
N MET A 1 -16.92 -24.88 -9.96
CA MET A 1 -16.09 -23.75 -10.43
C MET A 1 -16.52 -23.37 -11.83
N LEU A 2 -16.88 -22.11 -12.04
CA LEU A 2 -17.20 -21.58 -13.36
C LEU A 2 -15.93 -20.96 -13.95
N THR A 3 -15.57 -21.33 -15.18
CA THR A 3 -14.46 -20.71 -15.92
C THR A 3 -14.97 -19.61 -16.82
N PHE A 4 -14.10 -18.70 -17.23
CA PHE A 4 -14.49 -17.58 -18.09
C PHE A 4 -15.11 -18.03 -19.43
N GLY A 5 -14.64 -19.16 -19.98
CA GLY A 5 -15.21 -19.75 -21.19
C GLY A 5 -16.65 -20.25 -21.02
N LYS A 6 -16.97 -20.85 -19.85
CA LYS A 6 -18.35 -21.28 -19.54
C LYS A 6 -19.26 -20.08 -19.24
N LEU A 7 -18.73 -19.09 -18.52
CA LEU A 7 -19.43 -17.83 -18.27
C LEU A 7 -19.83 -17.11 -19.57
N ALA A 8 -18.97 -17.13 -20.59
CA ALA A 8 -19.26 -16.52 -21.88
C ALA A 8 -20.40 -17.23 -22.66
N LEU A 9 -20.59 -18.54 -22.46
CA LEU A 9 -21.71 -19.30 -23.03
C LEU A 9 -23.01 -19.07 -22.24
N ASP A 10 -22.92 -19.07 -20.90
CA ASP A 10 -24.08 -18.90 -20.02
C ASP A 10 -24.62 -17.45 -20.04
N SER A 11 -23.74 -16.47 -20.11
CA SER A 11 -24.08 -15.05 -20.13
C SER A 11 -23.24 -14.28 -21.15
N PRO A 12 -23.52 -14.44 -22.46
CA PRO A 12 -22.74 -13.80 -23.53
C PRO A 12 -22.79 -12.28 -23.51
N ARG A 13 -23.83 -11.70 -22.89
CA ARG A 13 -23.98 -10.26 -22.68
C ARG A 13 -23.64 -9.81 -21.25
N GLY A 14 -23.26 -10.72 -20.36
CA GLY A 14 -22.99 -10.42 -18.94
C GLY A 14 -24.23 -10.13 -18.08
N CYS A 15 -25.44 -10.50 -18.54
CA CYS A 15 -26.67 -10.40 -17.75
C CYS A 15 -26.53 -11.17 -16.42
N ALA A 16 -26.94 -10.55 -15.32
CA ALA A 16 -26.87 -11.11 -13.95
C ALA A 16 -25.44 -11.47 -13.47
N THR A 17 -24.41 -10.82 -14.00
CA THR A 17 -23.02 -10.95 -13.52
C THR A 17 -22.57 -9.69 -12.77
N LEU A 18 -21.74 -9.86 -11.73
CA LEU A 18 -21.09 -8.75 -11.02
C LEU A 18 -19.58 -8.85 -11.22
N LEU A 19 -18.98 -7.76 -11.70
CA LEU A 19 -17.53 -7.64 -11.81
C LEU A 19 -16.97 -7.11 -10.49
N LEU A 20 -16.05 -7.87 -9.90
CA LEU A 20 -15.37 -7.50 -8.67
C LEU A 20 -13.87 -7.39 -8.93
N SER A 21 -13.23 -6.40 -8.33
CA SER A 21 -11.79 -6.24 -8.31
C SER A 21 -11.28 -6.27 -6.87
N GLY A 22 -10.09 -6.82 -6.67
CA GLY A 22 -9.41 -6.74 -5.39
C GLY A 22 -8.93 -5.32 -5.08
N PRO A 23 -8.55 -5.04 -3.82
CA PRO A 23 -7.98 -3.75 -3.46
C PRO A 23 -6.67 -3.50 -4.24
N HIS A 24 -6.67 -2.46 -5.08
CA HIS A 24 -5.52 -2.15 -5.91
C HIS A 24 -4.33 -1.57 -5.12
N LYS A 25 -4.61 -0.82 -4.04
CA LYS A 25 -3.61 -0.14 -3.19
C LYS A 25 -3.37 -0.85 -1.85
N GLY A 26 -3.37 -2.17 -1.88
CA GLY A 26 -3.19 -3.00 -0.69
C GLY A 26 -1.76 -3.53 -0.51
N GLN A 27 -0.85 -3.25 -1.44
CA GLN A 27 0.48 -3.84 -1.44
C GLN A 27 1.43 -3.08 -0.52
N GLU A 28 2.51 -3.75 -0.10
CA GLU A 28 3.54 -3.09 0.71
C GLU A 28 4.23 -1.96 -0.06
N VAL A 29 4.40 -2.12 -1.37
CA VAL A 29 4.97 -1.10 -2.26
C VAL A 29 4.17 0.20 -2.19
N ASP A 30 2.85 0.12 -2.07
CA ASP A 30 1.98 1.31 -1.98
C ASP A 30 2.23 2.12 -0.70
N ARG A 31 2.78 1.50 0.36
CA ARG A 31 3.11 2.18 1.63
C ARG A 31 4.37 3.01 1.54
N ASN A 32 5.28 2.65 0.63
CA ASN A 32 6.50 3.39 0.35
C ASN A 32 6.27 4.57 -0.58
N CYS A 33 5.16 4.57 -1.32
CA CYS A 33 4.78 5.64 -2.23
C CYS A 33 4.31 6.91 -1.49
N GLY A 34 4.41 8.06 -2.17
CA GLY A 34 3.91 9.35 -1.68
C GLY A 34 5.02 10.35 -1.39
N LYS A 35 4.73 11.33 -0.51
CA LYS A 35 5.73 12.32 -0.08
C LYS A 35 6.89 11.62 0.60
N ALA A 36 8.10 12.12 0.36
CA ALA A 36 9.32 11.55 0.92
C ALA A 36 9.22 11.39 2.45
N PRO A 37 9.66 10.24 3.01
CA PRO A 37 9.66 10.02 4.45
C PRO A 37 10.44 11.12 5.18
N GLY A 38 9.82 11.72 6.20
CA GLY A 38 10.40 12.80 6.98
C GLY A 38 10.11 14.20 6.43
N THR A 39 9.21 14.36 5.47
CA THR A 39 8.67 15.68 5.12
C THR A 39 7.37 15.89 5.88
N PRO A 40 7.19 16.93 6.72
CA PRO A 40 5.87 17.16 7.34
C PRO A 40 4.79 17.38 6.26
N PRO A 41 3.61 16.74 6.27
CA PRO A 41 3.09 15.64 7.10
C PRO A 41 3.08 14.28 6.36
N SER A 42 4.24 13.69 6.12
CA SER A 42 4.39 12.43 5.37
C SER A 42 4.17 11.22 6.28
N HIS A 43 3.45 10.22 5.77
CA HIS A 43 3.28 8.91 6.42
C HIS A 43 3.85 7.75 5.58
N ALA A 44 4.62 8.06 4.54
CA ALA A 44 5.29 7.05 3.73
C ALA A 44 6.27 6.24 4.57
N LYS A 45 6.25 4.92 4.39
CA LYS A 45 7.19 4.00 5.03
C LYS A 45 8.59 4.24 4.46
N SER A 46 9.59 4.30 5.33
CA SER A 46 10.99 4.34 4.89
C SER A 46 11.50 2.95 4.50
N ASP A 47 12.19 2.84 3.38
CA ASP A 47 12.91 1.63 2.98
C ASP A 47 14.10 1.35 3.89
N LEU A 48 13.98 0.26 4.66
CA LEU A 48 14.99 -0.22 5.59
C LEU A 48 15.11 -1.73 5.47
N TRP A 49 16.34 -2.24 5.57
CA TRP A 49 16.60 -3.67 5.57
C TRP A 49 16.08 -4.36 6.83
N SER A 50 16.16 -3.69 7.98
CA SER A 50 15.69 -4.21 9.26
C SER A 50 15.01 -3.12 10.08
N LYS A 51 14.04 -3.54 10.91
CA LYS A 51 13.35 -2.67 11.86
C LYS A 51 13.99 -2.82 13.24
N GLY A 52 14.13 -1.72 13.97
CA GLY A 52 14.60 -1.75 15.35
C GLY A 52 14.92 -0.36 15.89
N TRP A 53 15.16 -0.27 17.19
CA TRP A 53 15.46 0.99 17.89
C TRP A 53 16.68 1.72 17.30
N LYS A 54 17.65 0.97 16.77
CA LYS A 54 18.87 1.52 16.19
C LYS A 54 18.69 2.04 14.75
N PHE A 55 17.60 1.68 14.06
CA PHE A 55 17.43 1.98 12.63
C PHE A 55 16.45 3.14 12.42
N LYS A 56 16.93 4.27 11.87
CA LYS A 56 16.17 5.52 11.57
C LYS A 56 15.40 6.16 12.74
N HIS A 57 15.79 5.94 14.00
CA HIS A 57 15.18 6.62 15.16
C HIS A 57 16.06 7.74 15.78
N ALA A 58 17.17 8.12 15.14
CA ALA A 58 18.16 9.03 15.72
C ALA A 58 17.76 10.52 15.70
N ARG A 59 17.47 11.10 14.54
CA ARG A 59 17.06 12.52 14.39
C ARG A 59 15.83 12.61 13.49
N GLY A 60 14.84 13.42 13.84
CA GLY A 60 13.62 13.64 13.04
C GLY A 60 12.34 13.01 13.62
N PRO A 61 12.34 11.74 14.08
CA PRO A 61 11.11 11.14 14.62
C PRO A 61 10.66 11.69 15.98
N TRP A 62 11.61 12.14 16.80
CA TRP A 62 11.37 12.52 18.20
C TRP A 62 11.75 13.97 18.43
N ALA A 63 10.87 14.73 19.10
CA ALA A 63 11.11 16.13 19.42
C ALA A 63 12.32 16.33 20.35
N SER A 64 12.56 15.41 21.28
CA SER A 64 13.75 15.41 22.14
C SER A 64 15.06 15.27 21.36
N HIS A 65 15.01 14.66 20.18
CA HIS A 65 16.16 14.44 19.31
C HIS A 65 16.25 15.54 18.23
N ARG A 66 16.32 16.79 18.70
CA ARG A 66 16.48 18.05 17.94
C ARG A 66 15.24 18.56 17.20
N CYS A 67 14.62 17.74 16.34
CA CYS A 67 13.55 18.18 15.44
C CYS A 67 12.53 17.04 15.26
N LYS A 68 11.24 17.40 15.23
CA LYS A 68 10.15 16.49 14.86
C LYS A 68 9.64 16.86 13.47
N ASN A 69 9.71 15.91 12.55
CA ASN A 69 9.20 16.05 11.18
C ASN A 69 7.77 15.49 11.07
#